data_AF-A0ABC9X8A4-F1
#
_entry.id   AF-A0ABC9X8A4-F1
#
_cell.length_a   1.000
_cell.length_b   1.000
_cell.length_c   1.000
_cell.angle_alpha   90.00
_cell.angle_beta   90.00
_cell.angle_gamma   90.00
#
_symmetry.space_group_name_H-M   'P 1'
#
loop_
_entity.id
_entity.type
_entity.pdbx_description
1 polymer ?
#
loop_
_entity_poly.entity_id
_entity_poly.type
_entity_poly.pdbx_seq_one_letter_code
_entity_poly.pdbx_strand_id
1 'polypeptide(L)'
;MAAYSKYLTVRHSAIAGATAAACALLCLLNKRRAAAQYGKRSGKQVLQNNEQKEGKKERAMVDRVFIARICRILKIMVPRTLCKETGYLLLIAVMLVVRTYCDIWMIQNGTVIESAIIGRSRKDFKKYLFNFIAAMPAISLVNNFLKYGLNELKLCFRVRLTRYLYEEYLKAYTYYKMGNLDNRIANPDQLLTQDVEKFCNSVVDLYSNLSKPFLDIVLYIFKLTSAIGAQVN
;
A
#
# COMPACT_ATOMS: atom_id res chain seq x y z
N MET A 1 7.25 75.61 41.29
CA MET A 1 6.21 74.58 41.07
C MET A 1 6.86 73.21 40.93
N ALA A 2 7.29 72.62 42.05
CA ALA A 2 8.33 71.58 42.12
C ALA A 2 7.87 70.21 42.66
N ALA A 3 6.58 69.87 42.60
CA ALA A 3 6.05 68.69 43.30
C ALA A 3 5.47 67.55 42.42
N TYR A 4 5.19 67.74 41.12
CA TYR A 4 4.39 66.77 40.35
C TYR A 4 5.12 65.83 39.37
N SER A 5 6.29 66.15 38.80
CA SER A 5 6.89 65.24 37.79
C SER A 5 7.91 64.23 38.35
N LYS A 6 8.33 64.34 39.61
CA LYS A 6 9.13 63.28 40.26
C LYS A 6 8.36 61.95 40.33
N TYR A 7 7.03 61.99 40.35
CA TYR A 7 6.17 60.80 40.33
C TYR A 7 6.08 60.13 38.93
N LEU A 8 6.26 60.89 37.85
CA LEU A 8 6.23 60.36 36.47
C LEU A 8 7.54 59.65 36.10
N THR A 9 8.70 60.15 36.54
CA THR A 9 10.00 59.55 36.26
C THR A 9 10.24 58.25 37.04
N VAL A 10 9.71 58.15 38.27
CA VAL A 10 9.82 56.92 39.10
C VAL A 10 8.97 55.77 38.52
N ARG A 11 7.81 56.06 37.91
CA ARG A 11 6.97 55.02 37.26
C ARG A 11 7.62 54.42 36.01
N HIS A 12 8.26 55.21 35.15
CA HIS A 12 8.93 54.67 33.96
C HIS A 12 10.20 53.86 34.32
N SER A 13 10.95 54.26 35.35
CA SER A 13 12.09 53.49 35.88
C SER A 13 11.64 52.15 36.50
N ALA A 14 10.55 52.15 37.27
CA ALA A 14 10.00 50.93 37.89
C ALA A 14 9.40 49.97 36.84
N ILE A 15 8.72 50.50 35.82
CA ILE A 15 8.14 49.68 34.73
C ILE A 15 9.24 49.10 33.85
N ALA A 16 10.29 49.87 33.51
CA ALA A 16 11.43 49.36 32.73
C ALA A 16 12.22 48.28 33.50
N GLY A 17 12.42 48.47 34.81
CA GLY A 17 13.02 47.47 35.69
C GLY A 17 12.17 46.20 35.82
N ALA A 18 10.84 46.35 35.94
CA ALA A 18 9.92 45.22 36.02
C ALA A 18 9.86 44.43 34.70
N THR A 19 9.90 45.09 33.54
CA THR A 19 9.94 44.40 32.24
C THR A 19 11.26 43.68 32.00
N ALA A 20 12.39 44.28 32.40
CA ALA A 20 13.70 43.62 32.30
C ALA A 20 13.83 42.42 33.23
N ALA A 21 13.32 42.54 34.47
CA ALA A 21 13.28 41.44 35.42
C ALA A 21 12.35 40.31 34.96
N ALA A 22 11.17 40.64 34.40
CA ALA A 22 10.24 39.66 33.83
C ALA A 22 10.82 38.94 32.60
N CYS A 23 11.51 39.67 31.70
CA CYS A 23 12.22 39.06 30.58
C CYS A 23 13.38 38.17 31.05
N ALA A 24 14.15 38.59 32.04
CA ALA A 24 15.22 37.77 32.62
C ALA A 24 14.66 36.50 33.29
N LEU A 25 13.55 36.60 34.02
CA LEU A 25 12.85 35.46 34.62
C LEU A 25 12.30 34.52 33.56
N LEU A 26 11.69 35.03 32.48
CA LEU A 26 11.20 34.23 31.36
C LEU A 26 12.34 33.54 30.60
N CYS A 27 13.47 34.24 30.38
CA CYS A 27 14.66 33.66 29.76
C CYS A 27 15.30 32.58 30.64
N LEU A 28 15.35 32.78 31.96
CA LEU A 28 15.83 31.77 32.91
C LEU A 28 14.88 30.57 32.99
N LEU A 29 13.56 30.77 32.99
CA LEU A 29 12.58 29.69 32.96
C LEU A 29 12.64 28.91 31.63
N ASN A 30 12.84 29.58 30.50
CA ASN A 30 13.02 28.90 29.21
C ASN A 30 14.35 28.14 29.13
N LYS A 31 15.45 28.66 29.69
CA LYS A 31 16.70 27.89 29.83
C LYS A 31 16.54 26.67 30.73
N ARG A 32 15.80 26.78 31.84
CA ARG A 32 15.48 25.63 32.71
C ARG A 32 14.58 24.59 32.01
N ARG A 33 13.62 25.04 31.20
CA ARG A 33 12.79 24.15 30.36
C ARG A 33 13.63 23.43 29.28
N ALA A 34 14.54 24.13 28.61
CA ALA A 34 15.46 23.54 27.64
C ALA A 34 16.41 22.51 28.28
N ALA A 35 16.95 22.80 29.47
CA ALA A 35 17.78 21.85 30.23
C ALA A 35 16.97 20.62 30.70
N ALA A 36 15.72 20.80 31.14
CA ALA A 36 14.82 19.69 31.49
C ALA A 36 14.48 18.81 30.27
N GLN A 37 14.35 19.40 29.08
CA GLN A 37 14.10 18.66 27.83
C GLN A 37 15.34 17.88 27.35
N TYR A 38 16.54 18.41 27.58
CA TYR A 38 17.80 17.74 27.27
C TYR A 38 18.06 16.55 28.20
N GLY A 39 17.79 16.69 29.51
CA GLY A 39 17.85 15.59 30.48
C GLY A 39 16.86 14.46 30.20
N LYS A 40 15.66 14.79 29.70
CA LYS A 40 14.62 13.79 29.36
C LYS A 40 14.92 12.99 28.08
N ARG A 41 15.82 13.47 27.20
CA ARG A 41 16.33 12.71 26.04
C ARG A 41 17.46 11.76 26.42
N SER A 42 18.37 12.17 27.29
CA SER A 42 19.50 11.34 27.74
C SER A 42 19.05 10.20 28.68
N GLY A 43 18.11 10.46 29.61
CA GLY A 43 17.57 9.43 30.51
C GLY A 43 16.67 8.38 29.83
N LYS A 44 16.08 8.70 28.67
CA LYS A 44 15.25 7.74 27.90
C LYS A 44 16.07 6.78 27.05
N GLN A 45 17.31 7.13 26.69
CA GLN A 45 18.19 6.25 25.92
C GLN A 45 18.94 5.22 26.78
N VAL A 46 19.16 5.47 28.08
CA VAL A 46 19.95 4.57 28.94
C VAL A 46 19.11 3.46 29.58
N LEU A 47 17.80 3.68 29.80
CA LEU A 47 16.91 2.68 30.43
C LEU A 47 16.23 1.70 29.43
N GLN A 48 16.43 1.86 28.12
CA GLN A 48 15.78 1.01 27.11
C GLN A 48 16.70 -0.07 26.53
N ASN A 49 17.79 -0.43 27.22
CA ASN A 49 18.73 -1.43 26.73
C ASN A 49 18.88 -2.65 27.66
N ASN A 50 18.05 -2.79 28.70
CA ASN A 50 18.24 -3.87 29.68
C ASN A 50 16.96 -4.53 30.25
N GLU A 51 15.81 -4.38 29.62
CA GLU A 51 14.65 -5.22 29.96
C GLU A 51 14.11 -5.91 28.71
N GLN A 52 14.52 -7.17 28.53
CA GLN A 52 13.66 -8.17 27.94
C GLN A 52 12.27 -8.04 28.58
N LYS A 53 11.29 -7.57 27.81
CA LYS A 53 9.89 -7.93 28.00
C LYS A 53 9.38 -8.54 26.72
N GLU A 54 9.20 -9.85 26.80
CA GLU A 54 8.28 -10.61 25.98
C GLU A 54 6.96 -9.85 25.76
N GLY A 55 6.37 -10.03 24.58
CA GLY A 55 4.92 -9.98 24.44
C GLY A 55 4.25 -8.60 24.33
N LYS A 56 4.60 -7.80 23.31
CA LYS A 56 3.59 -7.02 22.58
C LYS A 56 3.87 -7.11 21.09
N LYS A 57 3.06 -7.89 20.38
CA LYS A 57 2.94 -7.80 18.91
C LYS A 57 2.52 -6.37 18.59
N GLU A 58 3.49 -5.52 18.32
CA GLU A 58 3.28 -4.20 17.74
C GLU A 58 2.54 -4.46 16.42
N ARG A 59 1.23 -4.18 16.42
CA ARG A 59 0.44 -4.25 15.19
C ARG A 59 1.15 -3.32 14.22
N ALA A 60 1.72 -3.88 13.15
CA ALA A 60 2.44 -3.11 12.13
C ALA A 60 1.56 -1.92 11.73
N MET A 61 1.87 -0.74 12.23
CA MET A 61 1.10 0.45 11.94
C MET A 61 1.44 0.78 10.49
N VAL A 62 0.43 0.73 9.63
CA VAL A 62 0.57 1.12 8.23
C VAL A 62 0.73 2.64 8.21
N ASP A 63 1.96 3.08 8.41
CA ASP A 63 2.29 4.50 8.43
C ASP A 63 2.30 5.07 7.00
N ARG A 64 2.01 6.36 6.88
CA ARG A 64 2.17 7.07 5.59
C ARG A 64 3.59 6.94 5.04
N VAL A 65 4.58 6.84 5.93
CA VAL A 65 5.99 6.60 5.57
C VAL A 65 6.18 5.20 4.98
N PHE A 66 5.49 4.18 5.50
CA PHE A 66 5.53 2.83 4.97
C PHE A 66 4.95 2.77 3.55
N ILE A 67 3.77 3.39 3.33
CA ILE A 67 3.17 3.47 1.99
C ILE A 67 4.09 4.25 1.04
N ALA A 68 4.68 5.38 1.47
CA ALA A 68 5.62 6.13 0.64
C ALA A 68 6.85 5.30 0.23
N ARG A 69 7.38 4.46 1.14
CA ARG A 69 8.49 3.52 0.85
C ARG A 69 8.06 2.45 -0.14
N ILE A 70 6.89 1.82 0.07
CA ILE A 70 6.35 0.83 -0.87
C ILE A 70 6.14 1.44 -2.24
N CYS A 71 5.52 2.61 -2.35
CA CYS A 71 5.30 3.28 -3.63
C CYS A 71 6.63 3.56 -4.36
N ARG A 72 7.70 3.90 -3.62
CA ARG A 72 9.02 4.09 -4.21
C ARG A 72 9.59 2.77 -4.76
N ILE A 73 9.48 1.68 -4.01
CA ILE A 73 9.92 0.35 -4.46
C ILE A 73 9.08 -0.10 -5.67
N LEU A 74 7.76 0.08 -5.61
CA LEU A 74 6.84 -0.29 -6.69
C LEU A 74 7.10 0.50 -7.97
N LYS A 75 7.52 1.77 -7.86
CA LYS A 75 7.98 2.59 -9.00
C LYS A 75 9.28 2.07 -9.63
N ILE A 76 10.16 1.44 -8.84
CA ILE A 76 11.37 0.79 -9.35
C ILE A 76 11.02 -0.57 -9.99
N MET A 77 10.01 -1.27 -9.46
CA MET A 77 9.52 -2.52 -10.01
C MET A 77 8.77 -2.34 -11.34
N VAL A 78 8.08 -1.22 -11.55
CA VAL A 78 7.39 -0.87 -12.81
C VAL A 78 7.86 0.50 -13.32
N PRO A 79 9.02 0.58 -14.00
CA PRO A 79 9.65 1.87 -14.30
C PRO A 79 8.95 2.73 -15.35
N ARG A 80 8.14 2.17 -16.26
CA ARG A 80 7.35 2.93 -17.26
C ARG A 80 6.41 2.03 -18.06
N THR A 81 5.37 2.66 -18.62
CA THR A 81 4.16 2.10 -19.25
C THR A 81 4.34 1.26 -20.53
N LEU A 82 5.57 1.06 -21.01
CA LEU A 82 5.88 0.32 -22.24
C LEU A 82 7.03 -0.69 -22.02
N CYS A 83 6.92 -1.50 -20.98
CA CYS A 83 7.79 -2.64 -20.75
C CYS A 83 6.99 -3.95 -20.79
N LYS A 84 7.68 -5.10 -20.95
CA LYS A 84 7.06 -6.44 -20.97
C LYS A 84 6.11 -6.67 -19.77
N GLU A 85 6.46 -6.12 -18.62
CA GLU A 85 5.65 -6.14 -17.38
C GLU A 85 4.29 -5.46 -17.53
N THR A 86 4.24 -4.30 -18.20
CA THR A 86 2.98 -3.60 -18.46
C THR A 86 2.10 -4.41 -19.41
N GLY A 87 2.71 -5.18 -20.33
CA GLY A 87 2.01 -6.15 -21.16
C GLY A 87 1.32 -7.25 -20.34
N TYR A 88 2.00 -7.82 -19.34
CA TYR A 88 1.38 -8.80 -18.44
C TYR A 88 0.30 -8.19 -17.55
N LEU A 89 0.51 -6.97 -17.03
CA LEU A 89 -0.51 -6.22 -16.28
C LEU A 89 -1.77 -5.96 -17.13
N LEU A 90 -1.58 -5.53 -18.38
CA LEU A 90 -2.67 -5.33 -19.34
C LEU A 90 -3.37 -6.65 -19.66
N LEU A 91 -2.63 -7.72 -19.89
CA LEU A 91 -3.19 -9.05 -20.13
C LEU A 91 -4.04 -9.50 -18.95
N ILE A 92 -3.57 -9.32 -17.71
CA ILE A 92 -4.35 -9.62 -16.50
C ILE A 92 -5.62 -8.78 -16.45
N ALA A 93 -5.54 -7.47 -16.73
CA ALA A 93 -6.71 -6.59 -16.75
C ALA A 93 -7.75 -7.04 -17.78
N VAL A 94 -7.31 -7.40 -18.99
CA VAL A 94 -8.19 -7.95 -20.05
C VAL A 94 -8.79 -9.28 -19.61
N MET A 95 -8.00 -10.19 -19.03
CA MET A 95 -8.50 -11.49 -18.55
C MET A 95 -9.52 -11.34 -17.43
N LEU A 96 -9.42 -10.31 -16.59
CA LEU A 96 -10.43 -10.02 -15.56
C LEU A 96 -11.75 -9.56 -16.19
N VAL A 97 -11.71 -8.69 -17.20
CA VAL A 97 -12.93 -8.27 -17.94
C VAL A 97 -13.57 -9.46 -18.65
N VAL A 98 -12.78 -10.29 -19.34
CA VAL A 98 -13.27 -11.49 -20.01
C VAL A 98 -13.90 -12.45 -19.02
N ARG A 99 -13.29 -12.64 -17.84
CA ARG A 99 -13.85 -13.47 -16.76
C ARG A 99 -15.24 -12.97 -16.35
N THR A 100 -15.37 -11.70 -16.00
CA THR A 100 -16.67 -11.16 -15.57
C THR A 100 -17.70 -11.24 -16.69
N TYR A 101 -17.30 -11.08 -17.95
CA TYR A 101 -18.19 -11.31 -19.11
C TYR A 101 -18.66 -12.77 -19.20
N CYS A 102 -17.75 -13.73 -19.02
CA CYS A 102 -18.08 -15.15 -18.95
C CYS A 102 -19.05 -15.46 -17.81
N ASP A 103 -18.88 -14.84 -16.64
CA ASP A 103 -19.77 -15.03 -15.50
C ASP A 103 -21.18 -14.48 -15.78
N ILE A 104 -21.29 -13.30 -16.39
CA ILE A 104 -22.59 -12.72 -16.80
C ILE A 104 -23.26 -13.60 -17.87
N TRP A 105 -22.50 -14.07 -18.85
CA TRP A 105 -23.02 -14.96 -19.88
C TRP A 105 -23.51 -16.29 -19.27
N MET A 106 -22.79 -16.83 -18.29
CA MET A 106 -23.18 -18.03 -17.55
C MET A 106 -24.51 -17.83 -16.81
N ILE A 107 -24.68 -16.70 -16.11
CA ILE A 107 -25.94 -16.38 -15.40
C ILE A 107 -27.12 -16.31 -16.38
N GLN A 108 -26.96 -15.59 -17.49
CA GLN A 108 -28.01 -15.46 -18.51
C GLN A 108 -28.37 -16.81 -19.14
N ASN A 109 -27.36 -17.64 -19.46
CA ASN A 109 -27.60 -18.98 -19.98
C ASN A 109 -28.26 -19.89 -18.94
N GLY A 110 -27.94 -19.73 -17.65
CA GLY A 110 -28.63 -20.43 -16.56
C GLY A 110 -30.12 -20.10 -16.52
N THR A 111 -30.49 -18.82 -16.56
CA THR A 111 -31.89 -18.38 -16.50
C THR A 111 -32.72 -18.85 -17.70
N VAL A 112 -32.16 -18.87 -18.92
CA VAL A 112 -32.90 -19.40 -20.09
C VAL A 112 -33.08 -20.92 -20.02
N ILE A 113 -32.14 -21.65 -19.42
CA ILE A 113 -32.28 -23.08 -19.16
C ILE A 113 -33.40 -23.32 -18.13
N GLU A 114 -33.42 -22.57 -17.03
CA GLU A 114 -34.48 -22.64 -16.02
C GLU A 114 -35.86 -22.33 -16.61
N SER A 115 -35.95 -21.28 -17.42
CA SER A 115 -37.19 -20.89 -18.11
C SER A 115 -37.67 -21.97 -19.10
N ALA A 116 -36.75 -22.64 -19.80
CA ALA A 116 -37.09 -23.75 -20.71
C ALA A 116 -37.58 -25.00 -19.96
N ILE A 117 -37.07 -25.26 -18.76
CA ILE A 117 -37.56 -26.33 -17.88
C ILE A 117 -39.00 -26.03 -17.44
N ILE A 118 -39.26 -24.80 -16.98
CA ILE A 118 -40.60 -24.35 -16.56
C ILE A 118 -41.59 -24.42 -17.74
N GLY A 119 -41.18 -23.98 -18.93
CA GLY A 119 -41.98 -24.03 -20.15
C GLY A 119 -42.17 -25.42 -20.76
N ARG A 120 -41.62 -26.48 -20.14
CA ARG A 120 -41.71 -27.89 -20.58
C ARG A 120 -41.26 -28.15 -22.04
N SER A 121 -40.41 -27.29 -22.61
CA SER A 121 -39.85 -27.49 -23.95
C SER A 121 -38.56 -28.31 -23.89
N ARG A 122 -38.66 -29.62 -24.19
CA ARG A 122 -37.51 -30.53 -24.16
C ARG A 122 -36.46 -30.26 -25.25
N LYS A 123 -36.86 -29.68 -26.39
CA LYS A 123 -35.96 -29.39 -27.51
C LYS A 123 -35.05 -28.20 -27.19
N ASP A 124 -35.63 -27.12 -26.68
CA ASP A 124 -34.89 -25.90 -26.33
C ASP A 124 -33.98 -26.14 -25.13
N PHE A 125 -34.46 -26.87 -24.12
CA PHE A 125 -33.64 -27.28 -22.98
C PHE A 125 -32.36 -28.02 -23.40
N LYS A 126 -32.46 -29.03 -24.28
CA LYS A 126 -31.30 -29.77 -24.77
C LYS A 126 -30.29 -28.89 -25.51
N LYS A 127 -30.78 -27.95 -26.32
CA LYS A 127 -29.94 -27.01 -27.08
C LYS A 127 -29.17 -26.08 -26.13
N TYR A 128 -29.84 -25.47 -25.16
CA TYR A 128 -29.19 -24.57 -24.19
C TYR A 128 -28.25 -25.31 -23.25
N LEU A 129 -28.62 -26.51 -22.78
CA LEU A 129 -27.77 -27.34 -21.94
C LEU A 129 -26.48 -27.75 -22.67
N PHE A 130 -26.57 -28.16 -23.94
CA PHE A 130 -25.40 -28.50 -24.73
C PHE A 130 -24.47 -27.30 -24.93
N ASN A 131 -25.04 -26.12 -25.24
CA ASN A 131 -24.27 -24.89 -25.37
C ASN A 131 -23.58 -24.48 -24.06
N PHE A 132 -24.24 -24.69 -22.92
CA PHE A 132 -23.69 -24.45 -21.59
C PHE A 132 -22.52 -25.38 -21.26
N ILE A 133 -22.67 -26.68 -21.52
CA ILE A 133 -21.60 -27.67 -21.35
C ILE A 133 -20.40 -27.36 -22.26
N ALA A 134 -20.66 -26.97 -23.51
CA ALA A 134 -19.61 -26.60 -24.46
C ALA A 134 -18.83 -25.33 -24.04
N ALA A 135 -19.45 -24.43 -23.27
CA ALA A 135 -18.82 -23.22 -22.77
C ALA A 135 -17.98 -23.42 -21.49
N MET A 136 -18.24 -24.46 -20.69
CA MET A 136 -17.50 -24.73 -19.44
C MET A 136 -15.97 -24.81 -19.62
N PRO A 137 -15.42 -25.52 -20.64
CA PRO A 137 -13.99 -25.55 -20.88
C PRO A 137 -13.39 -24.17 -21.14
N ALA A 138 -14.12 -23.30 -21.85
CA ALA A 138 -13.67 -21.93 -22.13
C ALA A 138 -13.58 -21.10 -20.84
N ILE A 139 -14.56 -21.22 -19.94
CA ILE A 139 -14.54 -20.54 -18.63
C ILE A 139 -13.35 -21.02 -17.78
N SER A 140 -13.11 -22.34 -17.74
CA SER A 140 -11.95 -22.91 -17.05
C SER A 140 -10.64 -22.41 -17.63
N LEU A 141 -10.53 -22.30 -18.95
CA LEU A 141 -9.36 -21.78 -19.64
C LEU A 141 -9.08 -20.33 -19.22
N VAL A 142 -10.07 -19.43 -19.25
CA VAL A 142 -9.92 -18.04 -18.77
C VAL A 142 -9.44 -18.02 -17.32
N ASN A 143 -9.93 -18.93 -16.49
CA ASN A 143 -9.49 -19.01 -15.10
C ASN A 143 -8.01 -19.39 -14.95
N ASN A 144 -7.55 -20.36 -15.74
CA ASN A 144 -6.16 -20.79 -15.76
C ASN A 144 -5.24 -19.74 -16.36
N PHE A 145 -5.66 -19.04 -17.43
CA PHE A 145 -4.90 -17.93 -18.01
C PHE A 145 -4.72 -16.77 -17.04
N LEU A 146 -5.73 -16.44 -16.23
CA LEU A 146 -5.56 -15.42 -15.18
C LEU A 146 -4.52 -15.87 -14.14
N LYS A 147 -4.58 -17.14 -13.69
CA LYS A 147 -3.59 -17.69 -12.74
C LYS A 147 -2.18 -17.65 -13.33
N TYR A 148 -2.03 -18.03 -14.59
CA TYR A 148 -0.77 -17.98 -15.31
C TYR A 148 -0.22 -16.55 -15.40
N GLY A 149 -1.05 -15.59 -15.81
CA GLY A 149 -0.65 -14.17 -15.89
C GLY A 149 -0.18 -13.61 -14.55
N LEU A 150 -0.88 -13.93 -13.45
CA LEU A 150 -0.48 -13.53 -12.10
C LEU A 150 0.87 -14.13 -11.68
N ASN A 151 1.13 -15.40 -12.01
CA ASN A 151 2.39 -16.07 -11.69
C ASN A 151 3.55 -15.50 -12.50
N GLU A 152 3.36 -15.23 -13.79
CA GLU A 152 4.34 -14.54 -14.62
C GLU A 152 4.66 -13.13 -14.09
N LEU A 153 3.63 -12.39 -13.65
CA LEU A 153 3.83 -11.07 -13.06
C LEU A 153 4.69 -11.15 -11.79
N LYS A 154 4.44 -12.13 -10.90
CA LYS A 154 5.27 -12.38 -9.71
C LYS A 154 6.72 -12.61 -10.07
N LEU A 155 6.96 -13.48 -11.06
CA LEU A 155 8.31 -13.82 -11.49
C LEU A 155 9.04 -12.59 -12.07
N CYS A 156 8.36 -11.84 -12.93
CA CYS A 156 8.94 -10.66 -13.56
C CYS A 156 9.30 -9.57 -12.55
N PHE A 157 8.40 -9.30 -11.59
CA PHE A 157 8.63 -8.39 -10.48
C PHE A 157 9.82 -8.81 -9.61
N ARG A 158 9.93 -10.10 -9.30
CA ARG A 158 11.08 -10.65 -8.57
C ARG A 158 12.37 -10.42 -9.34
N VAL A 159 12.45 -10.85 -10.60
CA VAL A 159 13.67 -10.72 -11.42
C VAL A 159 14.14 -9.28 -11.48
N ARG A 160 13.22 -8.32 -11.68
CA ARG A 160 13.56 -6.90 -11.78
C ARG A 160 14.03 -6.30 -10.47
N LEU A 161 13.30 -6.56 -9.37
CA LEU A 161 13.66 -6.03 -8.06
C LEU A 161 15.00 -6.61 -7.59
N THR A 162 15.18 -7.93 -7.74
CA THR A 162 16.42 -8.62 -7.39
C THR A 162 17.59 -8.06 -8.20
N ARG A 163 17.45 -7.91 -9.53
CA ARG A 163 18.52 -7.35 -10.38
C ARG A 163 18.92 -5.93 -9.97
N TYR A 164 17.93 -5.06 -9.74
CA TYR A 164 18.19 -3.68 -9.31
C TYR A 164 18.94 -3.64 -7.96
N LEU A 165 18.52 -4.47 -6.99
CA LEU A 165 19.16 -4.51 -5.68
C LEU A 165 20.58 -5.09 -5.76
N TYR A 166 20.82 -6.11 -6.58
CA TYR A 166 22.17 -6.65 -6.80
C TYR A 166 23.10 -5.65 -7.48
N GLU A 167 22.62 -4.91 -8.48
CA GLU A 167 23.41 -3.88 -9.16
C GLU A 167 23.84 -2.77 -8.18
N GLU A 168 22.96 -2.34 -7.27
CA GLU A 168 23.29 -1.34 -6.25
C GLU A 168 24.19 -1.91 -5.13
N TYR A 169 23.96 -3.16 -4.73
CA TYR A 169 24.77 -3.84 -3.71
C TYR A 169 26.23 -4.04 -4.13
N LEU A 170 26.45 -4.39 -5.40
CA LEU A 170 27.79 -4.61 -5.95
C LEU A 170 28.51 -3.32 -6.33
N LYS A 171 27.85 -2.16 -6.24
CA LYS A 171 28.44 -0.87 -6.61
C LYS A 171 29.38 -0.33 -5.54
N ALA A 172 30.56 0.16 -5.95
CA ALA A 172 31.45 1.02 -5.16
C ALA A 172 31.79 0.54 -3.72
N TYR A 173 32.13 -0.74 -3.56
CA TYR A 173 32.47 -1.35 -2.26
C TYR A 173 31.35 -1.30 -1.20
N THR A 174 30.09 -1.08 -1.63
CA THR A 174 28.93 -1.06 -0.73
C THR A 174 28.78 -2.39 -0.01
N TYR A 175 28.98 -3.52 -0.72
CA TYR A 175 29.13 -4.86 -0.14
C TYR A 175 30.01 -4.88 1.13
N TYR A 176 31.21 -4.29 1.06
CA TYR A 176 32.15 -4.30 2.17
C TYR A 176 31.73 -3.39 3.32
N LYS A 177 31.17 -2.21 3.00
CA LYS A 177 30.66 -1.28 4.02
C LYS A 177 29.45 -1.85 4.75
N MET A 178 28.56 -2.54 4.04
CA MET A 178 27.32 -3.08 4.59
C MET A 178 27.55 -4.33 5.44
N GLY A 179 28.58 -5.14 5.13
CA GLY A 179 28.95 -6.31 5.93
C GLY A 179 29.82 -6.00 7.15
N ASN A 180 30.79 -5.08 7.02
CA ASN A 180 31.81 -4.84 8.05
C ASN A 180 31.72 -3.49 8.77
N LEU A 181 31.04 -2.48 8.21
CA LEU A 181 31.06 -1.09 8.74
C LEU A 181 29.68 -0.58 9.18
N ASP A 182 28.57 -1.13 8.67
CA ASP A 182 27.21 -0.71 8.99
C ASP A 182 26.36 -1.87 9.53
N ASN A 183 26.22 -1.94 10.86
CA ASN A 183 25.43 -2.98 11.54
C ASN A 183 23.92 -2.68 11.58
N ARG A 184 23.44 -1.64 10.88
CA ARG A 184 21.99 -1.31 10.84
C ARG A 184 21.20 -2.28 9.97
N ILE A 185 21.87 -2.99 9.06
CA ILE A 185 21.24 -3.92 8.13
C ILE A 185 21.80 -5.31 8.44
N ALA A 186 21.10 -6.04 9.29
CA ALA A 186 21.44 -7.42 9.61
C ALA A 186 21.15 -8.32 8.40
N ASN A 187 22.09 -9.18 8.04
CA ASN A 187 21.96 -10.22 7.01
C ASN A 187 21.50 -9.69 5.63
N PRO A 188 22.33 -8.89 4.92
CA PRO A 188 22.00 -8.38 3.59
C PRO A 188 21.66 -9.49 2.59
N ASP A 189 22.32 -10.65 2.68
CA ASP A 189 22.07 -11.77 1.77
C ASP A 189 20.65 -12.33 1.88
N GLN A 190 20.09 -12.40 3.10
CA GLN A 190 18.71 -12.79 3.33
C GLN A 190 17.74 -11.74 2.76
N LEU A 191 18.07 -10.46 2.94
CA LEU A 191 17.26 -9.35 2.47
C LEU A 191 17.20 -9.30 0.94
N LEU A 192 18.34 -9.51 0.24
CA LEU A 192 18.40 -9.51 -1.22
C LEU A 192 17.73 -10.74 -1.87
N THR A 193 17.57 -11.83 -1.13
CA THR A 193 17.03 -13.09 -1.66
C THR A 193 15.61 -13.37 -1.17
N GLN A 194 15.48 -13.85 0.06
CA GLN A 194 14.22 -14.36 0.61
C GLN A 194 13.20 -13.24 0.85
N ASP A 195 13.64 -12.10 1.38
CA ASP A 195 12.70 -11.04 1.73
C ASP A 195 12.16 -10.33 0.49
N VAL A 196 13.00 -10.16 -0.54
CA VAL A 196 12.58 -9.67 -1.86
C VAL A 196 11.56 -10.61 -2.50
N GLU A 197 11.79 -11.93 -2.45
CA GLU A 197 10.84 -12.91 -2.96
C GLU A 197 9.49 -12.84 -2.22
N LYS A 198 9.52 -12.85 -0.89
CA LYS A 198 8.31 -12.76 -0.05
C LYS A 198 7.56 -11.44 -0.29
N PHE A 199 8.28 -10.34 -0.43
CA PHE A 199 7.71 -9.03 -0.72
C PHE A 199 7.00 -9.01 -2.08
N CYS A 200 7.68 -9.45 -3.15
CA CYS A 200 7.09 -9.52 -4.49
C CYS A 200 5.83 -10.40 -4.53
N ASN A 201 5.88 -11.59 -3.92
CA ASN A 201 4.72 -12.48 -3.84
C ASN A 201 3.55 -11.81 -3.12
N SER A 202 3.81 -11.20 -1.97
CA SER A 202 2.79 -10.52 -1.17
C SER A 202 2.16 -9.33 -1.91
N VAL A 203 2.94 -8.54 -2.65
CA VAL A 203 2.44 -7.41 -3.45
C VAL A 203 1.52 -7.89 -4.57
N VAL A 204 1.90 -8.93 -5.31
CA VAL A 204 1.04 -9.45 -6.39
C VAL A 204 -0.20 -10.16 -5.84
N ASP A 205 -0.08 -10.87 -4.73
CA ASP A 205 -1.23 -11.50 -4.07
C ASP A 205 -2.22 -10.45 -3.56
N LEU A 206 -1.72 -9.36 -2.96
CA LEU A 206 -2.55 -8.23 -2.60
C LEU A 206 -3.24 -7.61 -3.83
N TYR A 207 -2.50 -7.39 -4.92
CA TYR A 207 -3.06 -6.88 -6.17
C TYR A 207 -4.17 -7.79 -6.73
N SER A 208 -3.95 -9.10 -6.76
CA SER A 208 -4.92 -10.11 -7.23
C SER A 208 -6.19 -10.13 -6.36
N ASN A 209 -6.02 -10.09 -5.04
CA ASN A 209 -7.14 -10.17 -4.10
C ASN A 209 -7.97 -8.87 -4.06
N LEU A 210 -7.37 -7.71 -4.38
CA LEU A 210 -8.08 -6.45 -4.48
C LEU A 210 -8.71 -6.22 -5.86
N SER A 211 -8.00 -6.56 -6.94
CA SER A 211 -8.44 -6.25 -8.31
C SER A 211 -9.69 -7.02 -8.74
N LYS A 212 -9.80 -8.31 -8.38
CA LYS A 212 -10.98 -9.14 -8.70
C LYS A 212 -12.29 -8.52 -8.19
N PRO A 213 -12.48 -8.33 -6.86
CA PRO A 213 -13.74 -7.76 -6.36
C PRO A 213 -13.98 -6.33 -6.82
N PHE A 214 -12.91 -5.52 -6.97
CA PHE A 214 -13.04 -4.16 -7.47
C PHE A 214 -13.63 -4.13 -8.89
N LEU A 215 -13.10 -4.94 -9.80
CA LEU A 215 -13.60 -5.01 -11.18
C LEU A 215 -15.00 -5.59 -11.26
N ASP A 216 -15.29 -6.61 -10.44
CA ASP A 216 -16.64 -7.18 -10.35
C ASP A 216 -17.64 -6.10 -9.92
N ILE A 217 -17.36 -5.34 -8.85
CA ILE A 217 -18.23 -4.25 -8.36
C ILE A 217 -18.47 -3.21 -9.46
N VAL A 218 -17.40 -2.75 -10.13
CA VAL A 218 -17.49 -1.74 -11.19
C VAL A 218 -18.39 -2.23 -12.33
N LEU A 219 -18.17 -3.46 -12.80
CA LEU A 219 -18.95 -4.05 -13.89
C LEU A 219 -20.41 -4.32 -13.48
N TYR A 220 -20.66 -4.77 -12.25
CA TYR A 220 -22.02 -4.92 -11.71
C TYR A 220 -22.75 -3.58 -11.69
N ILE A 221 -22.10 -2.51 -11.22
CA ILE A 221 -22.69 -1.16 -11.23
C ILE A 221 -23.02 -0.73 -12.66
N PHE A 222 -22.10 -0.92 -13.62
CA PHE A 222 -22.36 -0.57 -15.03
C PHE A 222 -23.53 -1.37 -15.63
N LYS A 223 -23.62 -2.66 -15.32
CA LYS A 223 -24.70 -3.54 -15.80
C LYS A 223 -26.04 -3.19 -15.18
N LEU A 224 -26.09 -2.94 -13.86
CA LEU A 224 -27.30 -2.48 -13.18
C LEU A 224 -27.76 -1.13 -13.72
N THR A 225 -26.83 -0.19 -13.89
CA THR A 225 -27.15 1.13 -14.45
C THR A 225 -27.67 1.03 -15.87
N SER A 226 -27.09 0.16 -16.71
CA SER A 226 -27.60 -0.05 -18.08
C SER A 226 -28.96 -0.75 -18.09
N ALA A 227 -29.18 -1.74 -17.22
CA ALA A 227 -30.43 -2.49 -17.18
C ALA A 227 -31.60 -1.63 -16.63
N ILE A 228 -31.35 -0.83 -15.59
CA ILE A 228 -32.36 0.04 -14.97
C ILE A 228 -32.52 1.34 -15.78
N GLY A 229 -31.41 1.94 -16.23
CA GLY A 229 -31.43 3.19 -17.01
C GLY A 229 -32.05 3.03 -18.39
N ALA A 230 -31.96 1.84 -19.02
CA ALA A 230 -32.64 1.56 -20.27
C ALA A 230 -34.15 1.29 -20.11
N GLN A 231 -34.66 1.10 -18.89
CA GLN A 231 -36.11 0.95 -18.63
C GLN A 231 -36.81 2.28 -18.32
N VAL A 232 -36.07 3.38 -18.15
CA VAL A 232 -36.61 4.69 -17.76
C VAL A 232 -36.69 5.68 -18.94
N ASN A 233 -36.40 5.23 -20.16
CA ASN A 233 -36.50 6.06 -21.39
C ASN A 233 -37.35 5.38 -22.47
#